data_AF-A0A8B6FNZ4-F1
#
_entry.id   AF-A0A8B6FNZ4-F1
#
_cell.length_a   1.000
_cell.length_b   1.000
_cell.length_c   1.000
_cell.angle_alpha   90.00
_cell.angle_beta   90.00
_cell.angle_gamma   90.00
#
_symmetry.space_group_name_H-M   'P 1'
#
loop_
_entity.id
_entity.type
_entity.pdbx_description
1 polymer ?
#
loop_
_entity_poly.entity_id
_entity_poly.type
_entity_poly.pdbx_seq_one_letter_code
_entity_poly.pdbx_strand_id
1 'polypeptide(L)'
;VPGEKKSCRFDWHQTGPYITLSVFSKVADPDKTVIEANKIMVNINIVFEGGKSLFEKNVHLREEIIPEESNVKMLGTKVEINLKKAEPFSWADLEYKPPVEKS
;
A
#
# COMPACT_ATOMS: atom_id res chain seq x y z
N VAL A 1 5.77 -13.63 -18.95
CA VAL A 1 5.24 -12.31 -19.34
C VAL A 1 4.79 -11.59 -18.08
N PRO A 2 5.32 -10.41 -17.77
CA PRO A 2 4.72 -9.59 -16.73
C PRO A 2 3.26 -9.34 -17.10
N GLY A 3 2.35 -9.49 -16.13
CA GLY A 3 0.92 -9.28 -16.36
C GLY A 3 0.60 -7.86 -16.85
N GLU A 4 -0.55 -7.69 -17.49
CA GLU A 4 -1.07 -6.39 -17.92
C GLU A 4 -1.26 -5.47 -16.71
N LYS A 5 -0.72 -4.24 -16.79
CA LYS A 5 -0.91 -3.26 -15.71
C LYS A 5 -2.38 -2.84 -15.66
N LYS A 6 -3.01 -3.01 -14.49
CA LYS A 6 -4.42 -2.65 -14.27
C LYS A 6 -4.57 -1.73 -13.07
N SER A 7 -5.47 -0.76 -13.20
CA SER A 7 -5.91 0.03 -12.05
C SER A 7 -6.76 -0.86 -11.12
N CYS A 8 -6.49 -0.79 -9.83
CA CYS A 8 -7.33 -1.38 -8.80
C CYS A 8 -7.90 -0.24 -7.94
N ARG A 9 -9.06 -0.47 -7.35
CA ARG A 9 -9.53 0.39 -6.26
C ARG A 9 -8.49 0.31 -5.13
N PHE A 10 -8.02 1.49 -4.72
CA PHE A 10 -7.05 1.68 -3.65
C PHE A 10 -7.68 2.57 -2.60
N ASP A 11 -7.81 2.07 -1.39
CA ASP A 11 -8.31 2.82 -0.24
C ASP A 11 -7.28 2.80 0.88
N TRP A 12 -7.39 3.76 1.78
CA TRP A 12 -6.65 3.74 3.03
C TRP A 12 -7.54 4.21 4.18
N HIS A 13 -7.26 3.72 5.37
CA HIS A 13 -7.81 4.23 6.61
C HIS A 13 -6.77 4.10 7.71
N GLN A 14 -7.06 4.67 8.87
CA GLN A 14 -6.18 4.58 10.03
C GLN A 14 -6.96 4.21 11.28
N THR A 15 -6.27 3.55 12.18
CA THR A 15 -6.69 3.29 13.57
C THR A 15 -5.60 3.86 14.49
N GLY A 16 -5.75 3.73 15.82
CA GLY A 16 -4.85 4.35 16.79
C GLY A 16 -3.36 4.25 16.42
N PRO A 17 -2.77 3.05 16.32
CA PRO A 17 -1.37 2.90 15.96
C PRO A 17 -1.11 2.54 14.48
N TYR A 18 -2.13 2.23 13.68
CA TYR A 18 -1.92 1.66 12.34
C TYR A 18 -2.54 2.48 11.22
N ILE A 19 -1.91 2.41 10.05
CA ILE A 19 -2.49 2.79 8.77
C ILE A 19 -2.69 1.51 7.97
N THR A 20 -3.86 1.34 7.38
CA THR A 20 -4.18 0.18 6.56
C THR A 20 -4.43 0.64 5.14
N LEU A 21 -3.61 0.15 4.20
CA LEU A 21 -3.83 0.30 2.76
C LEU A 21 -4.57 -0.92 2.25
N SER A 22 -5.65 -0.72 1.50
CA SER A 22 -6.45 -1.79 0.89
C SER A 22 -6.39 -1.70 -0.62
N VAL A 23 -5.88 -2.74 -1.26
CA VAL A 23 -5.91 -2.89 -2.72
C VAL A 23 -6.89 -3.98 -3.10
N PHE A 24 -7.96 -3.62 -3.82
CA PHE A 24 -9.00 -4.58 -4.21
C PHE A 24 -8.61 -5.34 -5.48
N SER A 25 -7.66 -6.26 -5.32
CA SER A 25 -7.26 -7.26 -6.30
C SER A 25 -7.86 -8.61 -5.90
N LYS A 26 -8.75 -9.15 -6.74
CA LYS A 26 -9.32 -10.48 -6.49
C LYS A 26 -8.28 -11.56 -6.80
N VAL A 27 -8.09 -12.47 -5.85
CA VAL A 27 -7.19 -13.63 -6.00
C VAL A 27 -5.77 -13.20 -6.37
N ALA A 28 -5.16 -12.41 -5.49
CA ALA A 28 -3.74 -12.08 -5.59
C ALA A 28 -2.89 -13.35 -5.46
N ASP A 29 -1.81 -13.43 -6.25
CA ASP A 29 -0.83 -14.49 -6.23
C ASP A 29 0.25 -14.16 -5.17
N PRO A 30 0.33 -14.92 -4.05
CA PRO A 30 1.27 -14.63 -2.97
C PRO A 30 2.74 -14.77 -3.37
N ASP A 31 3.05 -15.68 -4.30
CA ASP A 31 4.43 -15.98 -4.69
C ASP A 31 5.00 -14.92 -5.64
N LYS A 32 4.13 -14.14 -6.29
CA LYS A 32 4.50 -13.10 -7.26
C LYS A 32 4.21 -11.68 -6.78
N THR A 33 3.50 -11.54 -5.66
CA THR A 33 3.20 -10.23 -5.07
C THR A 33 4.36 -9.79 -4.20
N VAL A 34 4.85 -8.58 -4.44
CA VAL A 34 5.97 -7.98 -3.72
C VAL A 34 5.51 -6.66 -3.12
N ILE A 35 5.62 -6.55 -1.79
CA ILE A 35 5.39 -5.32 -1.04
C ILE A 35 6.69 -4.96 -0.35
N GLU A 36 7.26 -3.81 -0.69
CA GLU A 36 8.48 -3.30 -0.09
C GLU A 36 8.15 -2.01 0.65
N ALA A 37 8.54 -1.94 1.92
CA ALA A 37 8.31 -0.76 2.74
C ALA A 37 9.60 -0.33 3.43
N ASN A 38 9.83 0.97 3.45
CA ASN A 38 10.79 1.61 4.34
C ASN A 38 10.04 2.61 5.23
N LYS A 39 10.77 3.40 6.02
CA LYS A 39 10.19 4.35 6.98
C LYS A 39 9.20 5.35 6.36
N ILE A 40 9.38 5.76 5.11
CA ILE A 40 8.62 6.86 4.50
C ILE A 40 7.96 6.47 3.17
N MET A 41 8.16 5.26 2.67
CA MET A 41 7.71 4.84 1.35
C MET A 41 7.26 3.39 1.36
N VAL A 42 6.19 3.12 0.62
CA VAL A 42 5.70 1.77 0.33
C VAL A 42 5.56 1.59 -1.16
N ASN A 43 6.23 0.56 -1.70
CA ASN A 43 6.12 0.11 -3.08
C ASN A 43 5.25 -1.15 -3.11
N ILE A 44 4.16 -1.08 -3.86
CA ILE A 44 3.13 -2.12 -3.93
C ILE A 44 3.16 -2.70 -5.33
N ASN A 45 3.50 -3.98 -5.46
CA ASN A 45 3.44 -4.73 -6.72
C ASN A 45 2.60 -5.99 -6.50
N ILE A 46 1.32 -5.97 -6.90
CA ILE A 46 0.40 -7.08 -6.68
C ILE A 46 0.07 -7.74 -8.00
N VAL A 47 0.41 -9.02 -8.11
CA VAL A 47 0.07 -9.86 -9.26
C VAL A 47 -1.21 -10.62 -8.95
N PHE A 48 -2.16 -10.62 -9.88
CA PHE A 48 -3.48 -11.23 -9.70
C PHE A 48 -4.02 -11.81 -11.01
N GLU A 49 -5.24 -12.37 -11.01
CA GLU A 49 -5.84 -13.05 -12.17
C GLU A 49 -4.94 -14.18 -12.74
N GLY A 50 -4.27 -14.92 -11.86
CA GLY A 50 -3.38 -16.02 -12.25
C GLY A 50 -2.11 -15.56 -12.98
N GLY A 51 -1.62 -14.35 -12.69
CA GLY A 51 -0.41 -13.80 -13.30
C GLY A 51 -0.66 -12.93 -14.54
N LYS A 52 -1.92 -12.76 -14.94
CA LYS A 52 -2.30 -11.97 -16.12
C LYS A 52 -2.37 -10.48 -15.85
N SER A 53 -2.50 -10.07 -14.59
CA SER A 53 -2.63 -8.66 -14.24
C SER A 53 -1.70 -8.27 -13.10
N LEU A 54 -1.28 -7.02 -13.15
CA LEU A 54 -0.34 -6.42 -12.22
C LEU A 54 -0.88 -5.06 -11.77
N PHE A 55 -0.94 -4.83 -10.47
CA PHE A 55 -1.17 -3.51 -9.88
C PHE A 55 0.15 -3.00 -9.31
N GLU A 56 0.56 -1.80 -9.71
CA GLU A 56 1.73 -1.12 -9.18
C GLU A 56 1.34 0.23 -8.59
N LYS A 57 1.79 0.51 -7.37
CA LYS A 57 1.64 1.84 -6.77
C LYS A 57 2.77 2.10 -5.78
N ASN A 58 3.37 3.28 -5.91
CA ASN A 58 4.30 3.81 -4.92
C ASN A 58 3.54 4.85 -4.08
N VAL A 59 3.75 4.79 -2.77
CA VAL A 59 3.11 5.69 -1.79
C VAL A 59 4.22 6.34 -0.99
N HIS A 60 4.37 7.66 -1.13
CA HIS A 60 5.23 8.45 -0.25
C HIS A 60 4.43 8.85 0.98
N LEU A 61 4.70 8.20 2.10
CA LEU A 61 3.99 8.41 3.35
C LEU A 61 4.24 9.83 3.88
N ARG A 62 3.24 10.37 4.56
CA ARG A 62 3.32 11.68 5.20
C ARG A 62 4.34 11.71 6.35
N GLU A 63 4.39 10.64 7.15
CA GLU A 63 5.25 10.52 8.33
C GLU A 63 5.88 9.12 8.40
N GLU A 64 6.75 8.91 9.38
CA GLU A 64 7.45 7.64 9.54
C GLU A 64 6.56 6.49 10.02
N ILE A 65 6.86 5.30 9.51
CA ILE A 65 6.34 4.01 9.99
C ILE A 65 7.47 3.17 10.58
N ILE A 66 7.10 2.08 11.25
CA ILE A 66 7.99 1.02 11.74
C ILE A 66 7.76 -0.21 10.85
N PRO A 67 8.55 -0.41 9.77
CA PRO A 67 8.36 -1.52 8.84
C PRO A 67 8.38 -2.89 9.52
N GLU A 68 9.17 -3.04 10.57
CA GLU A 68 9.36 -4.29 11.32
C GLU A 68 8.10 -4.71 12.11
N GLU A 69 7.26 -3.74 12.49
CA GLU A 69 5.97 -3.97 13.15
C GLU A 69 4.78 -3.92 12.17
N SER A 70 5.07 -3.79 10.88
CA SER A 70 4.08 -3.75 9.81
C SER A 70 3.84 -5.14 9.22
N ASN A 71 2.66 -5.38 8.65
CA ASN A 71 2.30 -6.69 8.09
C ASN A 71 1.40 -6.57 6.86
N VAL A 72 1.39 -7.62 6.05
CA VAL A 72 0.52 -7.75 4.87
C VAL A 72 -0.41 -8.93 5.06
N LYS A 73 -1.69 -8.74 4.74
CA LYS A 73 -2.72 -9.79 4.72
C LYS A 73 -3.29 -9.90 3.32
N MET A 74 -3.07 -11.04 2.67
CA MET A 74 -3.69 -11.33 1.39
C MET A 74 -5.02 -12.04 1.61
N LEU A 75 -6.12 -11.37 1.27
CA LEU A 75 -7.48 -11.89 1.36
C LEU A 75 -7.98 -12.22 -0.05
N GLY A 76 -9.03 -13.05 -0.15
CA GLY A 76 -9.54 -13.49 -1.46
C GLY A 76 -10.00 -12.33 -2.38
N THR A 77 -10.40 -11.20 -1.80
CA THR A 77 -10.94 -10.04 -2.53
C THR A 77 -10.07 -8.79 -2.50
N LYS A 78 -9.02 -8.77 -1.66
CA LYS A 78 -8.11 -7.62 -1.50
C LYS A 78 -6.81 -8.01 -0.82
N VAL A 79 -5.79 -7.19 -1.00
CA VAL A 79 -4.57 -7.20 -0.19
C VAL A 79 -4.62 -6.02 0.79
N GLU A 80 -4.44 -6.30 2.07
CA GLU A 80 -4.34 -5.30 3.12
C GLU A 80 -2.89 -5.16 3.58
N ILE A 81 -2.38 -3.94 3.61
CA ILE A 81 -1.03 -3.60 4.08
C ILE A 81 -1.20 -2.75 5.33
N ASN A 82 -0.91 -3.32 6.49
CA ASN A 82 -1.01 -2.67 7.79
C ASN A 82 0.35 -2.13 8.20
N LEU A 83 0.48 -0.81 8.21
CA LEU A 83 1.69 -0.07 8.54
C LEU A 83 1.59 0.44 9.97
N LYS A 84 2.56 0.09 10.81
CA LYS A 84 2.65 0.63 12.17
C LYS A 84 3.20 2.04 12.11
N LYS A 85 2.45 3.04 12.59
CA LYS A 85 2.95 4.41 12.70
C LYS A 85 4.10 4.48 13.72
N ALA A 86 5.14 5.24 13.41
CA ALA A 86 6.20 5.52 14.38
C ALA A 86 5.67 6.35 15.55
N GLU A 87 4.74 7.27 15.26
CA GLU A 87 4.12 8.13 16.25
C GLU A 87 2.60 7.89 16.34
N PRO A 88 1.99 7.94 17.54
CA PRO A 88 0.61 7.53 17.76
C PRO A 88 -0.45 8.55 17.30
N PHE A 89 -0.06 9.63 16.62
CA PHE A 89 -1.01 10.67 16.17
C PHE A 89 -1.73 10.29 14.87
N SER A 90 -2.86 10.94 14.60
CA SER A 90 -3.64 10.74 13.37
C SER A 90 -3.07 11.52 12.19
N TRP A 91 -2.99 10.88 11.02
CA TRP A 91 -2.53 11.52 9.80
C TRP A 91 -3.69 12.20 9.08
N ALA A 92 -3.55 13.46 8.71
CA ALA A 92 -4.59 14.17 7.95
C ALA A 92 -4.73 13.64 6.50
N ASP A 93 -3.62 13.22 5.92
CA ASP A 93 -3.51 12.62 4.59
C ASP A 93 -2.53 11.44 4.65
N LEU A 94 -2.67 10.47 3.75
CA LEU A 94 -1.72 9.38 3.59
C LEU A 94 -0.37 9.85 3.06
N GLU A 95 -0.39 10.68 2.02
CA GLU A 95 0.80 11.08 1.28
C GLU A 95 1.20 12.53 1.61
N TYR A 96 2.51 12.80 1.66
CA TYR A 96 3.02 14.16 1.75
C TYR A 96 2.72 14.89 0.44
N LYS A 97 1.89 15.94 0.51
CA LYS A 97 1.65 16.85 -0.62
C LYS A 97 2.57 18.06 -0.43
N PRO A 98 3.64 18.22 -1.23
CA PRO A 98 4.35 19.49 -1.23
C PRO A 98 3.36 20.61 -1.59
N PRO A 99 3.51 21.83 -1.02
CA PRO A 99 2.71 22.96 -1.44
C PRO A 99 2.84 23.11 -2.96
N VAL A 100 1.71 23.09 -3.68
CA VAL A 100 1.71 23.40 -5.11
C VAL A 100 2.13 24.86 -5.21
N GLU A 101 3.36 25.11 -5.65
CA GLU A 101 3.85 26.46 -5.94
C GLU A 101 2.93 27.01 -7.04
N LYS A 102 2.06 27.96 -6.68
CA LYS A 102 1.23 28.67 -7.66
C LYS A 102 2.19 29.54 -8.47
N SER A 103 2.51 29.11 -9.69
CA SER A 103 3.09 29.96 -10.73
C SER A 103 2.05 30.91 -11.30
#